data_AF-A0A3N1B0B6-F1
#
_entry.id   AF-A0A3N1B0B6-F1
#
_cell.length_a   1.000
_cell.length_b   1.000
_cell.length_c   1.000
_cell.angle_alpha   90.00
_cell.angle_beta   90.00
_cell.angle_gamma   90.00
#
_symmetry.space_group_name_H-M   'P 1'
#
loop_
_entity.id
_entity.type
_entity.pdbx_description
1 polymer ?
#
loop_
_entity_poly.entity_id
_entity_poly.type
_entity_poly.pdbx_seq_one_letter_code
_entity_poly.pdbx_strand_id
1 'polypeptide(L)'
;MRNDPLVKVGDTVSLNTGDYCYGLGRLVLRVTRVDDGAQHPGIEWVHLVGVEVVGGEDQRFRSIVVRADALRRPGAVTRPARRRP
;
A
#
# COMPACT_ATOMS: atom_id res chain seq x y z
N MET A 1 -18.60 4.35 -14.32
CA MET A 1 -18.43 4.13 -12.87
C MET A 1 -17.06 4.66 -12.48
N ARG A 2 -16.96 5.49 -11.43
CA ARG A 2 -15.65 5.96 -10.96
C ARG A 2 -14.98 4.78 -10.25
N ASN A 3 -13.97 4.18 -10.88
CA ASN A 3 -13.19 3.13 -10.23
C ASN A 3 -12.40 3.79 -9.10
N ASP A 4 -12.66 3.37 -7.87
CA ASP A 4 -11.92 3.85 -6.72
C ASP A 4 -10.46 3.37 -6.84
N PRO A 5 -9.47 4.20 -6.48
CA PRO A 5 -8.08 3.82 -6.58
C PRO A 5 -7.78 2.62 -5.69
N LEU A 6 -6.98 1.67 -6.20
CA LEU A 6 -6.56 0.48 -5.46
C LEU A 6 -5.89 0.83 -4.13
N VAL A 7 -5.09 1.89 -4.14
CA VAL A 7 -4.39 2.46 -2.99
C VAL A 7 -4.16 3.95 -3.24
N LYS A 8 -4.10 4.74 -2.17
CA LYS A 8 -3.79 6.18 -2.23
C LYS A 8 -2.85 6.59 -1.09
N VAL A 9 -2.31 7.80 -1.20
CA VAL A 9 -1.55 8.44 -0.12
C VAL A 9 -2.41 8.52 1.16
N GLY A 10 -1.79 8.19 2.29
CA GLY A 10 -2.42 8.15 3.62
C GLY A 10 -3.02 6.79 3.99
N ASP A 11 -3.21 5.88 3.05
CA ASP A 11 -3.63 4.52 3.36
C ASP A 11 -2.50 3.74 4.07
N THR A 12 -2.88 2.79 4.90
CA THR A 12 -1.96 1.80 5.47
C THR A 12 -2.17 0.47 4.78
N VAL A 13 -1.11 -0.11 4.22
CA VAL A 13 -1.14 -1.42 3.58
C VAL A 13 -0.49 -2.49 4.46
N SER A 14 -1.08 -3.68 4.52
CA SER A 14 -0.54 -4.85 5.23
C SER A 14 -0.22 -5.95 4.23
N LEU A 15 1.05 -6.34 4.14
CA LEU A 15 1.59 -7.21 3.10
C LEU A 15 2.35 -8.37 3.72
N ASN A 16 2.20 -9.56 3.14
CA ASN A 16 3.05 -10.72 3.45
C ASN A 16 4.32 -10.70 2.58
N THR A 17 5.30 -11.53 2.93
CA THR A 17 6.59 -11.64 2.21
C THR A 17 6.43 -11.84 0.70
N GLY A 18 5.44 -12.63 0.26
CA GLY A 18 5.21 -12.93 -1.17
C GLY A 18 4.43 -11.85 -1.92
N ASP A 19 3.94 -10.81 -1.24
CA ASP A 19 3.09 -9.79 -1.84
C ASP A 19 3.88 -8.66 -2.50
N TYR A 20 5.18 -8.57 -2.23
CA TYR A 20 6.05 -7.51 -2.72
C TYR A 20 7.45 -8.04 -3.06
N CYS A 21 8.11 -7.39 -4.02
CA CYS A 21 9.44 -7.77 -4.46
C CYS A 21 10.45 -7.71 -3.31
N TYR A 22 11.30 -8.74 -3.23
CA TYR A 22 12.34 -8.88 -2.20
C TYR A 22 11.81 -8.82 -0.78
N GLY A 23 10.63 -9.41 -0.53
CA GLY A 23 10.01 -9.42 0.78
C GLY A 23 10.94 -9.91 1.88
N LEU A 24 11.10 -9.10 2.93
CA LEU A 24 11.94 -9.42 4.10
C LEU A 24 11.11 -9.84 5.31
N GLY A 25 9.84 -10.20 5.08
CA GLY A 25 8.87 -10.50 6.12
C GLY A 25 7.54 -9.77 5.90
N ARG A 26 6.65 -9.89 6.89
CA ARG A 26 5.43 -9.10 6.93
C ARG A 26 5.77 -7.62 7.02
N LEU A 27 5.06 -6.80 6.24
CA LEU A 27 5.26 -5.36 6.18
C LEU A 27 3.93 -4.65 6.40
N VAL A 28 3.91 -3.69 7.31
CA VAL A 28 2.85 -2.68 7.40
C VAL A 28 3.44 -1.36 6.93
N LEU A 29 2.86 -0.75 5.90
CA LEU A 29 3.40 0.45 5.28
C LEU A 29 2.32 1.53 5.22
N ARG A 30 2.62 2.69 5.83
CA ARG A 30 1.82 3.90 5.66
C ARG A 30 2.27 4.61 4.38
N VAL A 31 1.38 4.68 3.40
CA VAL A 31 1.68 5.15 2.04
C VAL A 31 1.86 6.66 2.02
N THR A 32 3.01 7.12 1.56
CA THR A 32 3.33 8.55 1.38
C THR A 32 3.40 8.95 -0.10
N ARG A 33 3.64 7.98 -1.00
CA ARG A 33 3.59 8.17 -2.45
C ARG A 33 3.09 6.90 -3.14
N VAL A 34 2.29 7.10 -4.18
CA VAL A 34 1.90 6.07 -5.14
C VAL A 34 2.41 6.53 -6.49
N ASP A 35 3.22 5.72 -7.16
CA ASP A 35 3.75 6.10 -8.47
C ASP A 35 2.65 6.08 -9.55
N ASP A 36 2.87 6.87 -10.59
CA ASP A 36 1.95 7.00 -11.71
C ASP A 36 1.71 5.64 -12.40
N GLY A 37 0.45 5.36 -12.74
CA GLY A 37 0.05 4.10 -13.38
C GLY A 37 -0.56 3.06 -12.45
N ALA A 38 -0.52 3.24 -11.12
CA ALA A 38 -1.21 2.36 -10.15
C ALA A 38 -2.73 2.28 -10.35
N GLN A 39 -3.31 3.24 -11.06
CA GLN A 39 -4.73 3.33 -11.40
C GLN A 39 -5.11 2.51 -12.66
N HIS A 40 -4.12 2.03 -13.41
CA HIS A 40 -4.39 1.35 -14.67
C HIS A 40 -5.08 -0.01 -14.41
N PRO A 41 -6.23 -0.31 -15.06
CA PRO A 41 -7.01 -1.51 -14.76
C PRO A 41 -6.23 -2.84 -14.89
N GLY A 42 -5.29 -2.89 -15.83
CA GLY A 42 -4.43 -4.06 -16.09
C GLY A 42 -3.10 -4.07 -15.33
N ILE A 43 -2.88 -3.18 -14.37
CA ILE A 43 -1.61 -3.15 -13.64
C ILE A 43 -1.45 -4.41 -12.78
N GLU A 44 -0.32 -5.09 -12.92
CA GLU A 44 0.03 -6.24 -12.08
C GLU A 44 0.86 -5.81 -10.88
N TRP A 45 1.73 -4.81 -11.04
CA TRP A 45 2.68 -4.37 -10.02
C TRP A 45 2.59 -2.87 -9.79
N VAL A 46 2.52 -2.48 -8.52
CA VAL A 46 2.37 -1.09 -8.09
C VAL A 46 3.59 -0.69 -7.29
N HIS A 47 4.21 0.43 -7.65
CA HIS A 47 5.31 0.98 -6.85
C HIS A 47 4.77 1.93 -5.79
N LEU A 48 5.14 1.67 -4.53
CA LEU A 48 4.72 2.43 -3.36
C LEU A 48 5.94 2.94 -2.60
N VAL A 49 5.83 4.16 -2.11
CA VAL A 49 6.74 4.70 -1.10
C VAL A 49 5.94 4.97 0.16
N GLY A 50 6.54 4.67 1.31
CA GLY A 50 5.89 4.87 2.58
C GLY A 50 6.83 4.74 3.75
N VAL A 51 6.24 4.80 4.95
CA VAL A 51 6.93 4.55 6.20
C VAL A 51 6.47 3.21 6.75
N GLU A 52 7.42 2.34 7.07
CA GLU A 52 7.15 1.07 7.73
C GLU A 52 6.65 1.34 9.16
N VAL A 53 5.57 0.67 9.54
CA VAL A 53 4.95 0.79 10.86
C VAL A 53 5.17 -0.52 11.62
N VAL A 54 5.81 -0.43 12.79
CA VAL A 54 6.09 -1.59 13.66
C VAL A 54 5.58 -1.28 15.06
N GLY A 55 4.72 -2.15 15.59
CA GLY A 55 4.12 -1.94 16.92
C GLY A 55 3.24 -0.68 17.01
N GLY A 56 2.80 -0.12 15.88
CA GLY A 56 2.06 1.14 15.81
C GLY A 56 2.92 2.39 15.60
N GLU A 57 4.25 2.25 15.66
CA GLU A 57 5.20 3.35 15.51
C GLU A 57 5.80 3.37 14.10
N ASP A 58 5.98 4.58 13.56
CA ASP A 58 6.70 4.81 12.32
C ASP A 58 8.19 4.51 12.52
N GLN A 59 8.78 3.69 11.64
CA GLN A 59 10.17 3.26 11.75
C GLN A 59 11.06 3.83 10.65
N ARG A 60 10.95 3.30 9.43
CA ARG A 60 11.85 3.64 8.32
C ARG A 60 11.11 3.84 7.02
N PHE A 61 11.64 4.70 6.16
CA PHE A 61 11.17 4.83 4.79
C PHE A 61 11.45 3.57 3.97
N ARG A 62 10.51 3.22 3.11
CA ARG A 62 10.60 2.06 2.21
C ARG A 62 10.07 2.45 0.84
N SER A 63 10.72 1.93 -0.19
CA SER A 63 10.25 1.91 -1.57
C SER A 63 10.04 0.45 -1.96
N ILE A 64 8.83 0.07 -2.33
CA ILE A 64 8.47 -1.32 -2.61
C ILE A 64 7.68 -1.44 -3.91
N VAL A 65 7.80 -2.58 -4.57
CA VAL A 65 6.94 -2.98 -5.70
C VAL A 65 6.02 -4.09 -5.20
N VAL A 66 4.72 -3.83 -5.15
CA VAL A 66 3.70 -4.73 -4.59
C VAL A 66 2.80 -5.27 -5.70
N ARG A 67 2.35 -6.53 -5.58
CA ARG A 67 1.35 -7.07 -6.50
C ARG A 67 0.01 -6.38 -6.29
N ALA A 68 -0.64 -6.00 -7.39
CA ALA A 68 -1.96 -5.38 -7.37
C ALA A 68 -3.02 -6.33 -6.79
N ASP A 69 -2.88 -7.65 -6.96
CA ASP A 69 -3.78 -8.64 -6.36
C ASP A 69 -3.75 -8.63 -4.82
N ALA A 70 -2.58 -8.40 -4.21
CA ALA A 70 -2.41 -8.33 -2.78
C ALA A 70 -3.16 -7.13 -2.19
N LEU A 71 -3.10 -5.98 -2.86
CA LEU A 71 -3.83 -4.77 -2.45
C LEU A 71 -5.36 -4.92 -2.59
N ARG A 72 -5.85 -5.83 -3.45
CA ARG A 72 -7.29 -6.10 -3.61
C ARG A 72 -7.84 -7.00 -2.50
N ARG A 73 -6.99 -7.66 -1.71
CA ARG A 73 -7.45 -8.58 -0.67
C ARG A 73 -8.19 -7.82 0.44
N PRO A 74 -9.27 -8.38 1.01
CA PRO A 74 -9.96 -7.78 2.14
C PRO A 74 -8.99 -7.47 3.29
N GLY A 75 -9.03 -6.23 3.79
CA GLY A 75 -8.17 -5.77 4.89
C GLY A 75 -6.71 -5.48 4.52
N ALA A 76 -6.28 -5.71 3.27
CA ALA A 76 -4.92 -5.38 2.83
C ALA A 76 -4.67 -3.86 2.82
N VAL A 77 -5.70 -3.07 2.54
CA VAL A 77 -5.65 -1.59 2.54
C VAL A 77 -6.61 -1.07 3.59
N THR A 78 -6.08 -0.37 4.59
CA THR A 78 -6.86 0.38 5.58
C THR A 78 -6.78 1.85 5.24
N ARG A 79 -7.94 2.46 4.96
CA ARG A 79 -8.02 3.90 4.72
C ARG A 79 -8.25 4.62 6.05
N PRO A 80 -7.55 5.73 6.33
CA PRO A 80 -7.85 6.53 7.50
C PRO A 80 -9.30 7.03 7.41
N ALA A 81 -10.01 7.01 8.55
CA ALA A 81 -11.33 7.61 8.63
C ALA A 81 -11.24 9.06 8.15
N ARG A 82 -12.15 9.48 7.26
CA ARG A 82 -12.23 10.90 6.88
C ARG A 82 -12.45 11.69 8.16
N ARG A 83 -11.45 12.47 8.59
CA ARG A 83 -11.69 13.55 9.55
C ARG A 83 -12.63 14.52 8.85
N ARG A 84 -13.90 14.53 9.26
CA ARG A 84 -14.83 15.60 8.89
C ARG A 84 -14.30 16.88 9.57
N PRO A 85 -14.14 17.99 8.83
CA PRO A 85 -13.76 19.26 9.43
C PRO A 85 -14.83 19.74 10.42
#